data_AF-A0A5C7P3J4-F1
#
_entry.id   AF-A0A5C7P3J4-F1
#
_cell.length_a   1.000
_cell.length_b   1.000
_cell.length_c   1.000
_cell.angle_alpha   90.00
_cell.angle_beta   90.00
_cell.angle_gamma   90.00
#
_symmetry.space_group_name_H-M   'P 1'
#
loop_
_entity.id
_entity.type
_entity.pdbx_description
1 polymer ?
#
loop_
_entity_poly.entity_id
_entity_poly.type
_entity_poly.pdbx_seq_one_letter_code
_entity_poly.pdbx_strand_id
1 'polypeptide(L)'
;MMGLRKLDDSDPGTHTLRQRKMRGSGWTIINYGTSYHPWWDLGVNWVNPPDSVAKAVSKLATYNRLKEEEVKSVRITDQIAVAQRWVGDGYRVLTRRDGLSQGRGIQEGIVEGPGLLYSRVFPKTHEYRVFVGGGTVLDFVEKKAPLSEVQVDRLIRSHDNGWVFAHGSLSVTPEDRASLEDLAIRATKALGLTFGAVDILACLNRGTPRRVSNAVVCEVNTAPGLTSVTTFQKFHEYFSSITK
;
A
#
# COMPACT_ATOMS: atom_id res chain seq x y z
N MET A 1 1.19 3.86 33.00
CA MET A 1 0.34 4.39 31.91
C MET A 1 1.26 4.80 30.77
N MET A 2 1.58 3.89 29.84
CA MET A 2 2.35 4.23 28.64
C MET A 2 1.39 4.89 27.66
N GLY A 3 1.48 6.21 27.51
CA GLY A 3 0.78 6.94 26.45
C GLY A 3 1.52 6.79 25.13
N LEU A 4 0.78 6.67 24.02
CA LEU A 4 1.33 6.77 22.66
C LEU A 4 2.06 8.12 22.52
N ARG A 5 3.35 8.08 22.20
CA ARG A 5 4.17 9.29 22.04
C ARG A 5 4.84 9.28 20.67
N LYS A 6 4.60 10.33 19.87
CA LYS A 6 5.27 10.52 18.59
C LYS A 6 6.78 10.76 18.83
N LEU A 7 7.62 9.96 18.18
CA LEU A 7 9.05 10.24 18.07
C LEU A 7 9.24 11.14 16.84
N ASP A 8 9.94 12.25 17.02
CA ASP A 8 10.28 13.21 15.97
C ASP A 8 11.80 13.30 15.91
N ASP A 9 12.36 13.13 14.72
CA ASP A 9 13.80 13.00 14.48
C ASP A 9 14.46 14.36 14.21
N SER A 10 13.70 15.45 14.20
CA SER A 10 14.16 16.79 13.81
C SER A 10 14.65 17.70 14.94
N ASP A 11 14.65 17.29 16.21
CA ASP A 11 14.99 18.16 17.36
C ASP A 11 16.20 17.67 18.20
N PRO A 12 17.42 18.19 17.92
CA PRO A 12 18.69 17.85 18.57
C PRO A 12 18.72 17.98 20.11
N GLY A 13 17.85 18.80 20.71
CA GLY A 13 17.86 19.08 22.15
C GLY A 13 17.17 18.03 23.03
N THR A 14 16.29 17.19 22.46
CA THR A 14 15.56 16.15 23.21
C THR A 14 16.24 14.77 23.18
N HIS A 15 17.40 14.64 22.53
CA HIS A 15 18.04 13.35 22.25
C HIS A 15 18.66 12.68 23.48
N THR A 16 19.38 13.38 24.36
CA THR A 16 20.18 12.73 25.43
C THR A 16 19.37 12.16 26.60
N LEU A 17 18.21 12.74 26.94
CA LEU A 17 17.33 12.22 27.99
C LEU A 17 16.41 11.08 27.50
N ARG A 18 16.07 11.04 26.20
CA ARG A 18 15.25 9.96 25.58
C ARG A 18 16.08 8.70 25.31
N GLN A 19 17.36 8.86 24.97
CA GLN A 19 18.35 7.79 24.71
C GLN A 19 18.48 6.76 25.83
N ARG A 20 18.46 7.18 27.09
CA ARG A 20 18.63 6.28 28.25
C ARG A 20 17.38 5.47 28.59
N LYS A 21 16.19 5.87 28.13
CA LYS A 21 14.90 5.20 28.46
C LYS A 21 14.47 4.11 27.49
N MET A 22 15.01 4.06 26.26
CA MET A 22 14.62 3.08 25.24
C MET A 22 15.56 1.87 25.12
N ARG A 23 16.75 1.92 25.74
CA ARG A 23 17.62 0.74 25.84
C ARG A 23 17.03 -0.27 26.83
N GLY A 24 16.70 -1.48 26.37
CA GLY A 24 16.35 -2.62 27.23
C GLY A 24 14.97 -2.60 27.88
N SER A 25 14.04 -1.75 27.41
CA SER A 25 12.81 -1.41 28.16
C SER A 25 11.50 -1.97 27.59
N GLY A 26 11.55 -2.94 26.67
CA GLY A 26 10.35 -3.66 26.19
C GLY A 26 9.33 -2.80 25.43
N TRP A 27 9.72 -1.61 24.95
CA TRP A 27 8.82 -0.75 24.17
C TRP A 27 8.52 -1.38 22.82
N THR A 28 7.26 -1.19 22.40
CA THR A 28 6.82 -1.47 21.04
C THR A 28 6.75 -0.16 20.26
N ILE A 29 7.48 -0.05 19.15
CA ILE A 29 7.43 1.10 18.25
C ILE A 29 6.51 0.79 17.09
N ILE A 30 5.45 1.59 16.94
CA ILE A 30 4.62 1.59 15.74
C ILE A 30 5.33 2.42 14.68
N ASN A 31 5.94 1.75 13.71
CA ASN A 31 6.55 2.41 12.57
C ASN A 31 5.48 2.74 11.52
N TYR A 32 5.13 4.02 11.46
CA TYR A 32 4.17 4.55 10.51
C TYR A 32 4.86 5.20 9.29
N GLY A 33 5.88 4.54 8.73
CA GLY A 33 6.42 4.88 7.40
C GLY A 33 7.94 5.12 7.29
N THR A 34 8.73 4.93 8.35
CA THR A 34 10.19 5.02 8.22
C THR A 34 10.79 3.76 7.59
N SER A 35 11.65 3.96 6.61
CA SER A 35 12.40 2.92 5.88
C SER A 35 13.89 2.86 6.27
N TYR A 36 14.32 3.67 7.24
CA TYR A 36 15.69 3.65 7.75
C TYR A 36 15.71 3.25 9.22
N HIS A 37 16.80 2.55 9.60
CA HIS A 37 17.08 2.26 10.99
C HIS A 37 17.66 3.52 11.65
N PRO A 38 17.01 4.09 12.68
CA PRO A 38 17.60 5.18 13.42
C PRO A 38 18.78 4.67 14.25
N TRP A 39 19.75 5.54 14.54
CA TRP A 39 20.99 5.16 15.25
C TRP A 39 20.76 4.65 16.70
N TRP A 40 19.55 4.85 17.26
CA TRP A 40 19.15 4.31 18.57
C TRP A 40 18.44 2.95 18.50
N ASP A 41 18.33 2.33 17.33
CA ASP A 41 17.73 1.01 17.16
C ASP A 41 18.63 -0.10 17.73
N LEU A 42 18.53 -0.29 19.05
CA LEU A 42 19.35 -1.21 19.83
C LEU A 42 18.47 -2.34 20.40
N GLY A 43 17.78 -3.07 19.51
CA GLY A 43 16.94 -4.21 19.87
C GLY A 43 15.54 -3.83 20.33
N VAL A 44 14.92 -2.85 19.66
CA VAL A 44 13.54 -2.44 19.94
C VAL A 44 12.55 -3.35 19.18
N ASN A 45 11.37 -3.58 19.76
CA ASN A 45 10.31 -4.30 19.09
C ASN A 45 9.59 -3.37 18.10
N TRP A 46 9.71 -3.68 16.81
CA TRP A 46 9.08 -2.91 15.73
C TRP A 46 7.77 -3.55 15.30
N VAL A 47 6.71 -2.74 15.23
CA VAL A 47 5.53 -3.02 14.42
C VAL A 47 5.77 -2.33 13.07
N ASN A 48 5.87 -3.12 12.00
CA ASN A 48 6.48 -2.76 10.71
C ASN A 48 7.98 -2.42 10.80
N PRO A 49 8.90 -3.41 10.81
CA PRO A 49 10.33 -3.14 10.81
C PRO A 49 10.77 -2.24 9.65
N PRO A 50 11.76 -1.32 9.82
CA PRO A 50 12.19 -0.40 8.76
C PRO A 50 12.56 -1.10 7.45
N ASP A 51 13.22 -2.25 7.48
CA ASP A 51 13.50 -3.06 6.29
C ASP A 51 12.25 -3.52 5.54
N SER A 52 11.19 -3.87 6.27
CA SER A 52 9.91 -4.27 5.67
C SER A 52 9.20 -3.06 5.06
N VAL A 53 9.32 -1.89 5.70
CA VAL A 53 8.85 -0.63 5.14
C VAL A 53 9.62 -0.24 3.88
N ALA A 54 10.94 -0.40 3.86
CA ALA A 54 11.77 -0.12 2.70
C ALA A 54 11.35 -0.95 1.47
N LYS A 55 11.04 -2.24 1.68
CA LYS A 55 10.50 -3.11 0.62
C LYS A 55 9.18 -2.59 0.06
N ALA A 56 8.27 -2.13 0.93
CA ALA A 56 6.96 -1.62 0.54
C ALA A 56 7.00 -0.25 -0.18
N VAL A 57 7.96 0.61 0.18
CA VAL A 57 8.16 1.92 -0.46
C VAL A 57 8.65 1.79 -1.91
N SER A 58 9.54 0.83 -2.17
CA SER A 58 9.99 0.53 -3.54
C SER A 58 8.99 -0.34 -4.27
N LYS A 59 8.54 0.12 -5.43
CA LYS A 59 7.59 -0.60 -6.30
C LYS A 59 8.21 -1.82 -6.93
N LEU A 60 9.49 -1.73 -7.30
CA LEU A 60 10.23 -2.87 -7.84
C LEU A 60 10.50 -3.92 -6.75
N ALA A 61 10.95 -3.51 -5.56
CA ALA A 61 11.15 -4.42 -4.45
C ALA A 61 9.85 -5.10 -4.01
N THR A 62 8.76 -4.32 -3.94
CA THR A 62 7.42 -4.86 -3.67
C THR A 62 7.04 -5.91 -4.73
N TYR A 63 7.17 -5.59 -6.01
CA TYR A 63 6.83 -6.53 -7.09
C TYR A 63 7.64 -7.84 -6.99
N ASN A 64 8.96 -7.74 -6.83
CA ASN A 64 9.83 -8.91 -6.72
C ASN A 64 9.42 -9.78 -5.53
N ARG A 65 9.18 -9.16 -4.37
CA ARG A 65 8.78 -9.90 -3.18
C ARG A 65 7.42 -10.56 -3.31
N LEU A 66 6.44 -9.88 -3.90
CA LEU A 66 5.12 -10.47 -4.17
C LEU A 66 5.21 -11.61 -5.18
N LYS A 67 6.07 -11.49 -6.19
CA LYS A 67 6.30 -12.54 -7.20
C LYS A 67 6.94 -13.79 -6.58
N GLU A 68 7.95 -13.63 -5.73
CA GLU A 68 8.60 -14.72 -4.99
C GLU A 68 7.61 -15.51 -4.15
N GLU A 69 6.66 -14.83 -3.52
CA GLU A 69 5.63 -15.41 -2.64
C GLU A 69 4.33 -15.76 -3.40
N GLU A 70 4.37 -15.78 -4.74
CA GLU A 70 3.25 -16.12 -5.63
C GLU A 70 1.96 -15.29 -5.39
N VAL A 71 2.13 -14.05 -4.93
CA VAL A 71 1.05 -13.07 -4.74
C VAL A 71 0.83 -12.30 -6.05
N LYS A 72 -0.39 -12.39 -6.59
CA LYS A 72 -0.78 -11.71 -7.83
C LYS A 72 -0.61 -10.20 -7.72
N SER A 73 0.24 -9.62 -8.56
CA SER A 73 0.57 -8.19 -8.56
C SER A 73 0.69 -7.62 -9.98
N VAL A 74 0.64 -6.29 -10.09
CA VAL A 74 0.95 -5.59 -11.33
C VAL A 74 2.40 -5.89 -11.74
N ARG A 75 2.63 -6.15 -13.03
CA ARG A 75 3.98 -6.44 -13.53
C ARG A 75 4.80 -5.17 -13.61
N ILE A 76 5.98 -5.20 -13.00
CA ILE A 76 6.92 -4.08 -12.95
C ILE A 76 8.30 -4.55 -13.41
N THR A 77 9.03 -3.68 -14.11
CA THR A 77 10.42 -3.90 -14.51
C THR A 77 11.16 -2.57 -14.58
N ASP A 78 12.46 -2.57 -14.35
CA ASP A 78 13.39 -1.48 -14.64
C ASP A 78 14.07 -1.66 -16.02
N GLN A 79 13.82 -2.77 -16.71
CA GLN A 79 14.42 -3.07 -18.00
C GLN A 79 13.53 -2.58 -19.15
N ILE A 80 14.02 -1.59 -19.88
CA ILE A 80 13.31 -1.03 -21.05
C ILE A 80 12.97 -2.10 -22.10
N ALA A 81 13.87 -3.06 -22.33
CA ALA A 81 13.65 -4.15 -23.29
C ALA A 81 12.44 -5.03 -22.91
N VAL A 82 12.20 -5.24 -21.61
CA VAL A 82 11.02 -5.99 -21.13
C VAL A 82 9.75 -5.17 -21.36
N ALA A 83 9.80 -3.86 -21.12
CA ALA A 83 8.67 -2.96 -21.39
C ALA A 83 8.33 -2.88 -22.89
N GLN A 84 9.35 -2.81 -23.76
CA GLN A 84 9.16 -2.82 -25.22
C GLN A 84 8.50 -4.10 -25.71
N ARG A 85 8.86 -5.26 -25.13
CA ARG A 85 8.18 -6.53 -25.42
C ARG A 85 6.70 -6.48 -25.02
N TRP A 86 6.36 -5.91 -23.85
CA TRP A 86 4.95 -5.75 -23.47
C TRP A 86 4.16 -4.92 -24.48
N VAL A 87 4.76 -3.85 -25.03
CA VAL A 87 4.14 -3.07 -26.10
C VAL A 87 3.97 -3.90 -27.37
N GLY A 88 4.98 -4.68 -27.76
CA GLY A 88 4.89 -5.61 -28.89
C GLY A 88 3.79 -6.67 -28.73
N ASP A 89 3.55 -7.12 -27.49
CA ASP A 89 2.47 -8.04 -27.12
C ASP A 89 1.08 -7.35 -27.02
N GLY A 90 0.99 -6.05 -27.33
CA GLY A 90 -0.25 -5.27 -27.31
C GLY A 90 -0.67 -4.72 -25.95
N TYR A 91 0.20 -4.75 -24.95
CA TYR A 91 -0.08 -4.13 -23.65
C TYR A 91 0.30 -2.65 -23.61
N ARG A 92 -0.50 -1.86 -22.90
CA ARG A 92 -0.13 -0.49 -22.52
C ARG A 92 0.87 -0.50 -21.37
N VAL A 93 1.77 0.47 -21.33
CA VAL A 93 2.84 0.61 -20.33
C VAL A 93 2.78 1.99 -19.69
N LEU A 94 3.06 2.05 -18.39
CA LEU A 94 3.26 3.30 -17.66
C LEU A 94 4.71 3.39 -17.19
N THR A 95 5.34 4.55 -17.40
CA THR A 95 6.67 4.88 -16.91
C THR A 95 6.59 5.79 -15.69
N ARG A 96 7.46 5.58 -14.70
CA ARG A 96 7.54 6.40 -13.49
C ARG A 96 8.89 6.25 -12.79
N ARG A 97 9.21 7.17 -11.88
CA ARG A 97 10.28 6.94 -10.88
C ARG A 97 9.78 6.09 -9.71
N ASP A 98 10.70 5.37 -9.09
CA ASP A 98 10.41 4.62 -7.87
C ASP A 98 10.19 5.56 -6.66
N GLY A 99 9.53 5.06 -5.62
CA GLY A 99 9.32 5.79 -4.34
C GLY A 99 8.31 6.94 -4.39
N LEU A 100 7.78 7.32 -5.55
CA LEU A 100 6.76 8.38 -5.64
C LEU A 100 5.36 7.90 -5.18
N SER A 101 4.55 8.82 -4.65
CA SER A 101 3.18 8.59 -4.19
C SER A 101 2.15 9.45 -4.95
N GLN A 102 0.86 9.11 -4.80
CA GLN A 102 -0.29 9.87 -5.36
C GLN A 102 -0.32 9.96 -6.90
N GLY A 103 0.25 8.97 -7.59
CA GLY A 103 0.31 8.98 -9.05
C GLY A 103 1.29 10.00 -9.65
N ARG A 104 2.05 10.74 -8.82
CA ARG A 104 3.01 11.74 -9.31
C ARG A 104 4.07 11.12 -10.20
N GLY A 105 4.31 11.76 -11.34
CA GLY A 105 5.34 11.38 -12.30
C GLY A 105 5.04 10.10 -13.10
N ILE A 106 3.79 9.62 -13.10
CA ILE A 106 3.36 8.55 -13.99
C ILE A 106 3.10 9.14 -15.38
N GLN A 107 3.68 8.54 -16.41
CA GLN A 107 3.45 8.87 -17.81
C GLN A 107 3.07 7.60 -18.58
N GLU A 108 2.14 7.71 -19.51
CA GLU A 108 1.83 6.60 -20.41
C GLU A 108 2.87 6.50 -21.52
N GLY A 109 3.22 5.27 -21.90
CA GLY A 109 4.29 4.97 -22.85
C GLY A 109 5.61 4.66 -22.16
N ILE A 110 6.64 4.38 -22.98
CA ILE A 110 8.01 4.12 -22.53
C ILE A 110 8.78 5.42 -22.64
N VAL A 111 9.27 5.93 -21.52
CA VAL A 111 10.20 7.06 -21.46
C VAL A 111 11.56 6.52 -21.03
N GLU A 112 12.61 6.89 -21.76
CA GLU A 112 13.98 6.47 -21.41
C GLU A 112 14.59 7.44 -20.38
N GLY A 113 15.37 6.89 -19.45
CA GLY A 113 16.04 7.68 -18.44
C GLY A 113 16.51 6.85 -17.24
N PRO A 114 17.46 7.38 -16.45
CA PRO A 114 18.00 6.66 -15.30
C PRO A 114 16.95 6.51 -14.19
N GLY A 115 16.91 5.33 -13.57
CA GLY A 115 16.06 5.06 -12.40
C GLY A 115 14.55 5.04 -12.69
N LEU A 116 14.16 4.85 -13.95
CA LEU A 116 12.76 4.67 -14.34
C LEU A 116 12.32 3.21 -14.19
N LEU A 117 11.07 3.07 -13.76
CA LEU A 117 10.34 1.82 -13.70
C LEU A 117 9.20 1.85 -14.71
N TYR A 118 8.95 0.69 -15.31
CA TYR A 118 7.87 0.44 -16.24
C TYR A 118 6.88 -0.53 -15.60
N SER A 119 5.60 -0.20 -15.67
CA SER A 119 4.53 -1.07 -15.21
C SER A 119 3.57 -1.38 -16.33
N ARG A 120 3.17 -2.65 -16.44
CA ARG A 120 2.15 -3.06 -17.40
C ARG A 120 0.79 -2.56 -16.90
N VAL A 121 0.05 -1.84 -17.74
CA VAL A 121 -1.32 -1.42 -17.41
C VAL A 121 -2.18 -2.66 -17.19
N PHE A 122 -2.73 -2.78 -15.99
CA PHE A 122 -3.73 -3.79 -15.70
C PHE A 122 -5.11 -3.21 -16.05
N PRO A 123 -5.88 -3.86 -16.95
CA PRO A 123 -7.24 -3.43 -17.20
C PRO A 123 -8.03 -3.56 -15.89
N LYS A 124 -8.71 -2.51 -15.46
CA LYS A 124 -9.48 -2.51 -14.22
C LYS A 124 -10.81 -1.82 -14.40
N THR A 125 -11.79 -2.34 -13.69
CA THR A 125 -13.13 -1.74 -13.55
C THR A 125 -13.27 -1.06 -12.19
N HIS A 126 -12.63 -1.65 -11.17
CA HIS A 126 -12.72 -1.23 -9.78
C HIS A 126 -11.32 -1.19 -9.18
N GLU A 127 -11.18 -0.38 -8.14
CA GLU A 127 -9.96 -0.26 -7.36
C GLU A 127 -10.36 -0.19 -5.89
N TYR A 128 -9.76 -1.06 -5.10
CA TYR A 128 -10.06 -1.22 -3.68
C TYR A 128 -8.84 -0.87 -2.86
N ARG A 129 -9.06 -0.40 -1.64
CA ARG A 129 -8.03 -0.28 -0.62
C ARG A 129 -8.45 -1.10 0.58
N VAL A 130 -7.66 -2.12 0.89
CA VAL A 130 -7.91 -3.05 2.00
C VAL A 130 -6.88 -2.79 3.09
N PHE A 131 -7.34 -2.40 4.26
CA PHE A 131 -6.50 -2.14 5.42
C PHE A 131 -6.33 -3.44 6.21
N VAL A 132 -5.09 -3.83 6.45
CA VAL A 132 -4.74 -5.08 7.13
C VAL A 132 -3.97 -4.76 8.41
N GLY A 133 -4.24 -5.51 9.47
CA GLY A 133 -3.50 -5.47 10.74
C GLY A 133 -3.53 -6.84 11.42
N GLY A 134 -2.36 -7.30 11.86
CA GLY A 134 -2.23 -8.57 12.60
C GLY A 134 -2.71 -9.78 11.83
N GLY A 135 -2.62 -9.75 10.48
CA GLY A 135 -3.10 -10.83 9.61
C GLY A 135 -4.62 -10.86 9.40
N THR A 136 -5.34 -9.80 9.78
CA THR A 136 -6.79 -9.67 9.56
C THR A 136 -7.12 -8.36 8.86
N VAL A 137 -8.28 -8.30 8.20
CA VAL A 137 -8.76 -7.06 7.55
C VAL A 137 -9.42 -6.16 8.58
N LEU A 138 -8.89 -4.95 8.72
CA LEU A 138 -9.39 -3.90 9.61
C LEU A 138 -10.53 -3.11 8.96
N ASP A 139 -10.37 -2.80 7.67
CA ASP A 139 -11.33 -2.02 6.89
C ASP A 139 -11.16 -2.29 5.39
N PHE A 140 -12.22 -2.08 4.63
CA PHE A 140 -12.27 -2.34 3.19
C PHE A 140 -13.07 -1.23 2.52
N VAL A 141 -12.39 -0.46 1.66
CA VAL A 141 -13.01 0.63 0.91
C VAL A 141 -12.83 0.47 -0.60
N GLU A 142 -13.75 1.07 -1.35
CA GLU A 142 -13.69 1.17 -2.81
C GLU A 142 -13.33 2.61 -3.22
N LYS A 143 -12.40 2.79 -4.16
CA LYS A 143 -12.18 4.08 -4.82
C LYS A 143 -13.25 4.30 -5.88
N LYS A 144 -14.15 5.25 -5.65
CA LYS A 144 -15.23 5.64 -6.56
C LYS A 144 -15.00 7.05 -7.10
N ALA A 145 -15.47 7.28 -8.33
CA ALA A 145 -15.57 8.63 -8.86
C ALA A 145 -16.71 9.34 -8.13
N PRO A 146 -16.56 10.61 -7.75
CA PRO A 146 -17.64 11.40 -7.18
C PRO A 146 -18.81 11.52 -8.18
N LEU A 147 -20.01 11.71 -7.66
CA LEU A 147 -21.22 11.88 -8.48
C LEU A 147 -21.28 13.24 -9.22
N SER A 148 -20.32 14.14 -8.96
CA SER A 148 -20.21 15.43 -9.63
C SER A 148 -19.69 15.29 -11.06
N GLU A 149 -19.95 16.28 -11.92
CA GLU A 149 -19.48 16.35 -13.32
C GLU A 149 -17.96 16.53 -13.48
N VAL A 150 -17.17 16.25 -12.44
CA VAL A 150 -15.73 16.41 -12.46
C VAL A 150 -15.12 15.34 -13.37
N GLN A 151 -14.36 15.75 -14.40
CA GLN A 151 -13.53 14.84 -15.15
C GLN A 151 -12.51 14.19 -14.22
N VAL A 152 -12.53 12.86 -14.13
CA VAL A 152 -11.58 12.07 -13.35
C VAL A 152 -10.65 11.27 -14.26
N ASP A 153 -9.40 11.12 -13.85
CA ASP A 153 -8.48 10.19 -14.51
C ASP A 153 -8.91 8.75 -14.18
N ARG A 154 -9.39 8.02 -15.18
CA ARG A 154 -9.88 6.64 -15.00
C ARG A 154 -8.74 5.61 -14.92
N LEU A 155 -7.57 5.95 -15.45
CA LEU A 155 -6.38 5.11 -15.44
C LEU A 155 -5.73 5.18 -14.05
N ILE A 156 -5.46 6.39 -13.55
CA ILE A 156 -4.76 6.65 -12.30
C ILE A 156 -5.75 7.18 -11.25
N ARG A 157 -6.18 6.31 -10.31
CA ARG A 157 -7.18 6.66 -9.29
C ARG A 157 -6.54 7.07 -7.97
N SER A 158 -6.12 8.33 -7.89
CA SER A 158 -5.66 8.96 -6.65
C SER A 158 -6.65 10.01 -6.15
N HIS A 159 -6.50 10.42 -4.89
CA HIS A 159 -7.26 11.55 -4.33
C HIS A 159 -6.99 12.83 -5.13
N ASP A 160 -5.73 13.08 -5.50
CA ASP A 160 -5.31 14.23 -6.31
C ASP A 160 -5.94 14.21 -7.71
N ASN A 161 -6.33 13.02 -8.21
CA ASN A 161 -7.04 12.83 -9.47
C ASN A 161 -8.58 12.75 -9.30
N GLY A 162 -9.10 13.20 -8.15
CA GLY A 162 -10.53 13.36 -7.89
C GLY A 162 -11.26 12.10 -7.43
N TRP A 163 -10.56 11.02 -7.05
CA TRP A 163 -11.21 9.80 -6.55
C TRP A 163 -11.41 9.82 -5.03
N VAL A 164 -12.56 9.30 -4.59
CA VAL A 164 -12.94 9.24 -3.16
C VAL A 164 -13.07 7.80 -2.68
N PHE A 165 -12.82 7.58 -1.39
CA PHE A 165 -13.06 6.29 -0.74
C PHE A 165 -14.51 6.18 -0.29
N ALA A 166 -15.18 5.10 -0.70
CA ALA A 166 -16.54 4.78 -0.31
C ALA A 166 -16.57 3.56 0.62
N HIS A 167 -17.24 3.71 1.77
CA HIS A 167 -17.51 2.64 2.73
C HIS A 167 -18.92 2.03 2.51
N GLY A 168 -19.16 0.85 3.07
CA GLY A 168 -20.50 0.27 3.29
C GLY A 168 -21.19 -0.36 2.07
N SER A 169 -20.88 0.06 0.84
CA SER A 169 -21.44 -0.50 -0.41
C SER A 169 -20.35 -0.89 -1.40
N LEU A 170 -19.59 -1.93 -1.04
CA LEU A 170 -18.60 -2.51 -1.94
C LEU A 170 -19.32 -3.17 -3.11
N SER A 171 -18.83 -2.91 -4.33
CA SER A 171 -19.45 -3.44 -5.55
C SER A 171 -19.08 -4.92 -5.79
N VAL A 172 -18.98 -5.76 -4.76
CA VAL A 172 -18.56 -7.18 -4.82
C VAL A 172 -19.45 -8.08 -3.97
N THR A 173 -19.52 -9.36 -4.36
CA THR A 173 -20.16 -10.42 -3.56
C THR A 173 -19.34 -10.72 -2.29
N PRO A 174 -19.95 -11.34 -1.25
CA PRO A 174 -19.21 -11.77 -0.07
C PRO A 174 -18.04 -12.72 -0.37
N GLU A 175 -18.21 -13.63 -1.33
CA GLU A 175 -17.17 -14.60 -1.71
C GLU A 175 -15.99 -13.92 -2.42
N ASP A 176 -16.29 -12.98 -3.32
CA ASP A 176 -15.25 -12.21 -4.00
C ASP A 176 -14.56 -11.25 -3.03
N ARG A 177 -15.30 -10.69 -2.07
CA ARG A 177 -14.74 -9.88 -0.97
C ARG A 177 -13.72 -10.70 -0.18
N ALA A 178 -14.08 -11.89 0.28
CA ALA A 178 -13.16 -12.76 1.03
C ALA A 178 -11.89 -13.09 0.23
N SER A 179 -12.01 -13.28 -1.09
CA SER A 179 -10.86 -13.52 -1.97
C SER A 179 -9.93 -12.29 -2.10
N LEU A 180 -10.49 -11.09 -2.11
CA LEU A 180 -9.72 -9.83 -2.13
C LEU A 180 -9.07 -9.53 -0.76
N GLU A 181 -9.75 -9.87 0.33
CA GLU A 181 -9.22 -9.78 1.69
C GLU A 181 -8.03 -10.73 1.90
N ASP A 182 -8.13 -11.99 1.44
CA ASP A 182 -7.00 -12.93 1.43
C ASP A 182 -5.81 -12.41 0.62
N LEU A 183 -6.08 -11.86 -0.58
CA LEU A 183 -5.03 -11.28 -1.42
C LEU A 183 -4.28 -10.15 -0.69
N ALA A 184 -5.00 -9.29 0.04
CA ALA A 184 -4.41 -8.21 0.83
C ALA A 184 -3.56 -8.75 2.00
N ILE A 185 -4.08 -9.72 2.75
CA ILE A 185 -3.37 -10.34 3.89
C ILE A 185 -2.08 -11.01 3.42
N ARG A 186 -2.13 -11.76 2.31
CA ARG A 186 -0.94 -12.40 1.73
C ARG A 186 0.08 -11.36 1.26
N ALA A 187 -0.36 -10.26 0.66
CA ALA A 187 0.53 -9.18 0.24
C ALA A 187 1.28 -8.54 1.42
N THR A 188 0.58 -8.21 2.51
CA THR A 188 1.23 -7.65 3.71
C THR A 188 2.19 -8.65 4.35
N LYS A 189 1.80 -9.93 4.43
CA LYS A 189 2.65 -11.00 4.97
C LYS A 189 3.91 -11.19 4.13
N ALA A 190 3.79 -11.21 2.80
CA ALA A 190 4.92 -11.35 1.88
C ALA A 190 5.98 -10.26 2.10
N LEU A 191 5.55 -9.03 2.38
CA LEU A 191 6.43 -7.90 2.65
C LEU A 191 7.00 -7.86 4.08
N GLY A 192 6.57 -8.76 4.96
CA GLY A 192 6.96 -8.76 6.38
C GLY A 192 6.29 -7.65 7.20
N LEU A 193 5.17 -7.12 6.71
CA LEU A 193 4.43 -6.06 7.38
C LEU A 193 3.44 -6.64 8.40
N THR A 194 3.34 -5.97 9.55
CA THR A 194 2.33 -6.25 10.58
C THR A 194 1.02 -5.52 10.26
N PHE A 195 1.09 -4.34 9.63
CA PHE A 195 -0.08 -3.61 9.15
C PHE A 195 0.23 -2.83 7.87
N GLY A 196 -0.81 -2.46 7.12
CA GLY A 196 -0.70 -1.60 5.95
C GLY A 196 -2.02 -1.46 5.21
N ALA A 197 -2.03 -0.67 4.14
CA ALA A 197 -3.17 -0.58 3.22
C ALA A 197 -2.76 -1.05 1.83
N VAL A 198 -3.46 -2.06 1.32
CA VAL A 198 -3.18 -2.69 0.03
C VAL A 198 -4.14 -2.15 -1.02
N ASP A 199 -3.61 -1.56 -2.08
CA ASP A 199 -4.40 -1.18 -3.25
C ASP A 199 -4.52 -2.37 -4.19
N ILE A 200 -5.75 -2.76 -4.50
CA ILE A 200 -6.07 -3.90 -5.36
C ILE A 200 -6.83 -3.41 -6.59
N LEU A 201 -6.33 -3.76 -7.77
CA LEU A 201 -7.01 -3.50 -9.04
C LEU A 201 -7.85 -4.72 -9.41
N ALA A 202 -9.12 -4.52 -9.76
CA ALA A 202 -10.04 -5.62 -10.05
C ALA A 202 -10.84 -5.44 -11.34
N CYS A 203 -11.04 -6.56 -12.04
CA CYS A 203 -11.95 -6.71 -13.16
C CYS A 203 -13.22 -7.44 -12.72
N LEU A 204 -14.35 -6.74 -12.72
CA LEU A 204 -15.64 -7.34 -12.50
C LEU A 204 -16.31 -7.62 -13.84
N ASN A 205 -16.93 -8.78 -13.96
CA ASN A 205 -17.73 -9.12 -15.14
C ASN A 205 -19.02 -8.29 -15.19
N ARG A 206 -19.74 -8.36 -16.32
CA ARG A 206 -21.02 -7.67 -16.52
C ARG A 206 -22.24 -8.46 -16.02
N GLY A 207 -22.03 -9.58 -15.34
CA GLY A 207 -23.11 -10.45 -14.84
C GLY A 207 -23.87 -9.84 -13.67
N THR A 208 -24.95 -10.52 -13.25
CA THR A 208 -25.72 -10.19 -12.04
C THR A 208 -25.88 -11.46 -11.18
N PRO A 209 -25.23 -11.56 -10.01
CA PRO A 209 -24.33 -10.55 -9.43
C PRO A 209 -23.04 -10.39 -10.24
N ARG A 210 -22.45 -9.19 -10.21
CA ARG A 210 -21.12 -8.97 -10.79
C ARG A 210 -20.10 -9.77 -10.01
N ARG A 211 -19.20 -10.45 -10.72
CA ARG A 211 -18.16 -11.29 -10.13
C ARG A 211 -16.76 -10.81 -10.47
N VAL A 212 -15.84 -10.92 -9.52
CA VAL A 212 -14.41 -10.67 -9.76
C VAL A 212 -13.87 -11.76 -10.69
N SER A 213 -13.44 -11.35 -11.88
CA SER A 213 -12.81 -12.23 -12.89
C SER A 213 -11.29 -12.25 -12.77
N ASN A 214 -10.69 -11.14 -12.35
CA ASN A 214 -9.26 -11.04 -12.11
C ASN A 214 -8.97 -9.90 -11.11
N ALA A 215 -7.94 -10.06 -10.29
CA ALA A 215 -7.49 -9.04 -9.36
C ALA A 215 -5.99 -9.16 -9.09
N VAL A 216 -5.33 -8.01 -8.89
CA VAL A 216 -3.89 -7.92 -8.61
C VAL A 216 -3.61 -6.81 -7.59
N VAL A 217 -2.58 -7.02 -6.77
CA VAL A 217 -2.01 -5.98 -5.91
C VAL A 217 -1.32 -4.92 -6.77
N CYS A 218 -1.63 -3.65 -6.54
CA CYS A 218 -1.01 -2.50 -7.19
C CYS A 218 0.13 -1.92 -6.35
N GLU A 219 -0.14 -1.66 -5.08
CA GLU A 219 0.82 -1.10 -4.11
C GLU A 219 0.42 -1.46 -2.69
N VAL A 220 1.38 -1.40 -1.76
CA VAL A 220 1.15 -1.55 -0.32
C VAL A 220 1.67 -0.31 0.39
N ASN A 221 0.80 0.38 1.11
CA ASN A 221 1.11 1.62 1.82
C ASN A 221 1.31 1.34 3.32
N THR A 222 2.48 1.65 3.85
CA THR A 222 2.85 1.45 5.26
C THR A 222 2.45 2.61 6.17
N ALA A 223 2.16 3.77 5.58
CA ALA A 223 1.69 4.97 6.26
C ALA A 223 0.41 5.49 5.60
N PRO A 224 -0.67 4.70 5.55
CA PRO A 224 -1.87 5.12 4.83
C PRO A 224 -2.54 6.32 5.50
N GLY A 225 -3.18 7.18 4.70
CA GLY A 225 -4.02 8.24 5.23
C GLY A 225 -5.24 7.67 5.95
N LEU A 226 -5.49 8.12 7.17
CA LEU A 226 -6.63 7.71 8.01
C LEU A 226 -7.69 8.81 8.06
N THR A 227 -8.14 9.28 6.89
CA THR A 227 -9.06 10.43 6.79
C THR A 227 -10.50 10.09 7.15
N SER A 228 -10.90 8.82 7.03
CA SER A 228 -12.22 8.34 7.46
C SER A 228 -12.21 8.03 8.97
N VAL A 229 -13.24 8.50 9.67
CA VAL A 229 -13.45 8.20 11.10
C VAL A 229 -13.52 6.69 11.33
N THR A 230 -14.16 5.94 10.44
CA THR A 230 -14.26 4.48 10.53
C THR A 230 -12.90 3.82 10.46
N THR A 231 -12.09 4.14 9.43
CA THR A 231 -10.74 3.58 9.29
C THR A 231 -9.86 3.95 10.47
N PHE A 232 -9.93 5.21 10.93
CA PHE A 232 -9.19 5.68 12.09
C PHE A 232 -9.52 4.86 13.35
N GLN A 233 -10.81 4.67 13.65
CA GLN A 233 -11.26 3.87 14.79
C GLN A 233 -10.74 2.43 14.72
N LYS A 234 -10.76 1.80 13.54
CA LYS A 234 -10.25 0.45 13.33
C LYS A 234 -8.75 0.31 13.60
N PHE A 235 -7.94 1.27 13.14
CA PHE A 235 -6.52 1.30 13.49
C PHE A 235 -6.28 1.60 14.97
N HIS A 236 -7.06 2.49 15.58
CA HIS A 236 -6.96 2.79 17.01
C HIS A 236 -7.25 1.55 17.87
N GLU A 237 -8.34 0.82 17.58
CA GLU A 237 -8.68 -0.46 18.22
C GLU A 237 -7.54 -1.47 18.07
N TYR A 238 -7.04 -1.64 16.84
CA TYR A 238 -5.95 -2.57 16.55
C TYR A 238 -4.67 -2.21 17.31
N PHE A 239 -4.20 -0.96 17.23
CA PHE A 239 -2.98 -0.54 17.91
C PHE A 239 -3.10 -0.65 19.43
N SER A 240 -4.25 -0.26 20.00
CA SER A 240 -4.53 -0.44 21.43
C SER A 240 -4.46 -1.90 21.87
N SER A 241 -4.81 -2.84 20.98
CA SER A 241 -4.77 -4.27 21.28
C SER A 241 -3.34 -4.86 21.35
N ILE A 242 -2.38 -4.26 20.64
CA ILE A 242 -1.01 -4.78 20.50
C ILE A 242 0.04 -4.01 21.32
N THR A 243 -0.32 -2.89 21.97
CA THR A 243 0.61 -2.04 22.74
C THR A 243 0.31 -1.98 24.24
N LYS A 244 -0.18 -3.08 24.84
CA LYS A 244 -0.49 -3.12 26.28
C LYS A 244 0.74 -2.97 27.17
#